data_AF-A0A9W6TYZ7-F1
#
_entry.id   AF-A0A9W6TYZ7-F1
#
_cell.length_a   1.000
_cell.length_b   1.000
_cell.length_c   1.000
_cell.angle_alpha   90.00
_cell.angle_beta   90.00
_cell.angle_gamma   90.00
#
_symmetry.space_group_name_H-M   'P 1'
#
loop_
_entity.id
_entity.type
_entity.pdbx_description
1 polymer ?
#
loop_
_entity_poly.entity_id
_entity_poly.type
_entity_poly.pdbx_seq_one_letter_code
_entity_poly.pdbx_strand_id
1 'polypeptide(L)'
;MIGNIYRIQHIKSNLAYVGSTMNEIKYRWQQHKCLYKAWRDGKKESAGCALLKYFDEFAIDEFKCFLVKSYEVIDLAHLEAYETLWIKKLKGCNQNLPFAIKKLNDKALYAKNRDSRIKKVRAYAETNKDLIAQRTKQYRQKNKDAIKAKKSESFLCDCGGRWSKGHGKPRHD
;
A
#
# COMPACT_ATOMS: atom_id res chain seq x y z
N MET A 1 12.22 -24.14 -6.56
CA MET A 1 13.22 -23.53 -5.64
C MET A 1 12.80 -23.84 -4.21
N ILE A 2 13.71 -23.92 -3.24
CA ILE A 2 13.34 -24.16 -1.84
C ILE A 2 13.20 -22.83 -1.11
N GLY A 3 12.04 -22.61 -0.50
CA GLY A 3 11.76 -21.46 0.36
C GLY A 3 11.55 -21.89 1.81
N ASN A 4 12.12 -21.15 2.75
CA ASN A 4 12.08 -21.43 4.17
C ASN A 4 11.20 -20.41 4.89
N ILE A 5 10.19 -20.89 5.63
CA ILE A 5 9.45 -20.10 6.60
C ILE A 5 10.13 -20.27 7.96
N TYR A 6 10.42 -19.16 8.62
CA TYR A 6 11.04 -19.13 9.94
C TYR A 6 10.23 -18.26 10.90
N ARG A 7 10.47 -18.44 12.20
CA ARG A 7 9.93 -17.57 13.24
C ARG A 7 11.03 -17.08 14.16
N ILE A 8 10.96 -15.83 14.56
CA ILE A 8 11.80 -15.24 15.60
C ILE A 8 10.91 -15.08 16.83
N GLN A 9 11.24 -15.80 17.90
CA GLN A 9 10.45 -15.86 19.12
C GLN A 9 11.25 -15.31 20.30
N HIS A 10 10.62 -14.47 21.10
CA HIS A 10 11.14 -14.06 22.41
C HIS A 10 11.05 -15.24 23.39
N ILE A 11 12.09 -15.48 24.18
CA ILE A 11 12.17 -16.67 25.02
C ILE A 11 11.14 -16.66 26.15
N LYS A 12 10.84 -15.49 26.71
CA LYS A 12 10.00 -15.34 27.92
C LYS A 12 8.55 -14.97 27.63
N SER A 13 8.29 -14.33 26.48
CA SER A 13 6.94 -13.89 26.09
C SER A 13 6.40 -14.68 24.89
N ASN A 14 5.11 -14.54 24.64
CA ASN A 14 4.46 -15.11 23.44
C ASN A 14 4.70 -14.25 22.18
N LEU A 15 5.63 -13.30 22.21
CA LEU A 15 5.97 -12.48 21.07
C LEU A 15 6.69 -13.33 20.02
N ALA A 16 6.07 -13.47 18.84
CA ALA A 16 6.64 -14.17 17.72
C ALA A 16 6.50 -13.33 16.45
N TYR A 17 7.57 -13.24 15.67
CA TYR A 17 7.58 -12.72 14.31
C TYR A 17 7.77 -13.87 13.34
N VAL A 18 7.09 -13.84 12.20
CA VAL A 18 7.23 -14.85 11.15
C VAL A 18 7.83 -14.18 9.93
N GLY A 19 8.76 -14.85 9.26
CA GLY A 19 9.35 -14.36 8.01
C GLY A 19 9.61 -15.51 7.04
N SER A 20 9.89 -15.15 5.79
CA SER A 20 10.36 -16.10 4.79
C SER A 20 11.72 -15.73 4.22
N THR A 21 12.42 -16.73 3.68
CA THR A 21 13.69 -16.53 2.97
C THR A 21 13.95 -17.68 2.00
N MET A 22 14.54 -17.36 0.85
CA MET A 22 15.07 -18.36 -0.09
C MET A 22 16.48 -18.83 0.29
N ASN A 23 17.11 -18.16 1.25
CA ASN A 23 18.45 -18.48 1.75
C ASN A 23 18.36 -19.33 3.02
N GLU A 24 19.51 -19.68 3.59
CA GLU A 24 19.55 -20.29 4.92
C GLU A 24 19.12 -19.29 6.01
N ILE A 25 18.44 -19.83 7.03
CA ILE A 25 17.90 -19.03 8.14
C ILE A 25 19.01 -18.34 8.93
N LYS A 26 20.20 -18.94 9.03
CA LYS A 26 21.36 -18.34 9.73
C LYS A 26 21.71 -16.95 9.16
N TYR A 27 21.73 -16.82 7.84
CA TYR A 27 22.01 -15.54 7.17
C TYR A 27 20.88 -14.54 7.39
N ARG A 28 19.64 -15.01 7.34
CA ARG A 28 18.48 -14.15 7.57
C ARG A 28 18.41 -13.64 9.01
N TRP A 29 18.81 -14.44 9.99
CA TRP A 29 18.94 -14.01 11.38
C TRP A 29 20.05 -12.97 11.55
N GLN A 30 21.21 -13.18 10.91
CA GLN A 30 22.28 -12.19 10.90
C GLN A 30 21.84 -10.86 10.27
N GLN A 31 21.05 -10.89 9.19
CA GLN A 31 20.48 -9.69 8.57
C GLN A 31 19.60 -8.90 9.55
N HIS A 32 18.76 -9.57 10.35
CA HIS A 32 17.96 -8.91 11.39
C HIS A 32 18.84 -8.25 12.45
N LYS A 33 19.93 -8.89 12.89
CA LYS A 33 20.91 -8.28 13.82
C LYS A 33 21.61 -7.07 13.22
N CYS A 34 22.10 -7.17 11.99
CA CYS A 34 22.74 -6.05 11.29
C CYS A 34 21.76 -4.89 11.08
N LEU A 35 20.51 -5.17 10.75
CA LEU A 35 19.46 -4.17 10.59
C LEU A 35 19.20 -3.42 11.90
N TYR A 36 19.11 -4.15 13.02
CA TYR A 36 18.95 -3.56 14.35
C TYR A 36 20.11 -2.63 14.71
N LYS A 37 21.36 -3.07 14.49
CA LYS A 37 22.55 -2.24 14.71
C LYS A 37 22.50 -0.95 13.87
N ALA A 38 22.22 -1.07 12.58
CA ALA A 38 22.16 0.10 11.69
C ALA A 38 21.02 1.07 12.06
N TRP A 39 19.88 0.55 12.52
CA TRP A 39 18.76 1.36 13.01
C TRP A 39 19.13 2.09 14.31
N ARG A 40 19.78 1.40 15.26
CA ARG A 40 20.27 1.97 16.52
C ARG A 40 21.33 3.06 16.31
N ASP A 41 22.21 2.87 15.33
CA ASP A 41 23.26 3.83 14.94
C ASP A 41 22.68 5.05 14.17
N GLY A 42 21.36 5.16 13.98
CA GLY A 42 20.71 6.26 13.25
C GLY A 42 20.94 6.23 11.73
N LYS A 43 21.56 5.17 11.18
CA LYS A 43 21.85 5.04 9.73
C LYS A 43 20.61 4.67 8.91
N LYS A 44 19.49 4.38 9.57
CA LYS A 44 18.18 4.12 8.94
C LYS A 44 17.06 4.79 9.72
N GLU A 45 16.36 5.72 9.08
CA GLU A 45 15.27 6.51 9.67
C GLU A 45 14.00 5.69 9.98
N SER A 46 13.74 4.61 9.23
CA SER A 46 12.54 3.79 9.42
C SER A 46 12.86 2.36 9.86
N ALA A 47 12.11 1.91 10.87
CA ALA A 47 12.12 0.52 11.30
C ALA A 47 11.35 -0.33 10.27
N GLY A 48 12.01 -0.70 9.17
CA GLY A 48 11.44 -1.57 8.12
C GLY A 48 11.04 -2.97 8.61
N CYS A 49 11.31 -3.31 9.87
CA CYS A 49 10.93 -4.56 10.50
C CYS A 49 10.22 -4.28 11.83
N ALA A 50 9.06 -4.89 12.04
CA ALA A 50 8.25 -4.76 13.26
C ALA A 50 9.04 -5.16 14.53
N LEU A 51 10.01 -6.06 14.41
CA LEU A 51 10.83 -6.57 15.51
C LEU A 51 11.76 -5.55 16.14
N LEU A 52 12.19 -4.51 15.42
CA LEU A 52 13.27 -3.63 15.91
C LEU A 52 12.90 -2.94 17.23
N LYS A 53 11.62 -2.58 17.39
CA LYS A 53 11.09 -1.98 18.62
C LYS A 53 11.21 -2.95 19.81
N TYR A 54 10.93 -4.22 19.57
CA TYR A 54 10.99 -5.26 20.58
C TYR A 54 12.41 -5.71 20.91
N PHE A 55 13.35 -5.61 19.96
CA PHE A 55 14.76 -5.84 20.23
C PHE A 55 15.37 -4.81 21.18
N ASP A 56 14.89 -3.56 21.12
CA ASP A 56 15.30 -2.52 22.06
C ASP A 56 14.64 -2.72 23.44
N GLU A 57 13.37 -3.13 23.47
CA GLU A 57 12.63 -3.38 24.70
C GLU A 57 13.13 -4.61 25.50
N PHE A 58 13.38 -5.74 24.84
CA PHE A 58 13.67 -7.02 25.52
C PHE A 58 15.12 -7.51 25.36
N ALA A 59 15.98 -6.73 24.71
CA ALA A 59 17.31 -7.13 24.23
C ALA A 59 17.28 -8.26 23.18
N ILE A 60 18.10 -8.11 22.14
CA ILE A 60 18.12 -9.02 20.98
C ILE A 60 18.54 -10.46 21.33
N ASP A 61 19.33 -10.65 22.39
CA ASP A 61 19.82 -11.96 22.82
C ASP A 61 18.72 -12.82 23.47
N GLU A 62 17.61 -12.20 23.88
CA GLU A 62 16.42 -12.91 24.35
C GLU A 62 15.55 -13.45 23.21
N PHE A 63 15.98 -13.32 21.95
CA PHE A 63 15.27 -13.83 20.79
C PHE A 63 16.01 -14.99 20.14
N LYS A 64 15.23 -16.00 19.71
CA LYS A 64 15.73 -17.15 18.95
C LYS A 64 14.99 -17.29 17.63
N CYS A 65 15.75 -17.61 16.57
CA CYS A 65 15.23 -17.84 15.24
C CYS A 65 15.11 -19.35 14.98
N PHE A 66 13.93 -19.81 14.60
CA PHE A 66 13.61 -21.22 14.36
C PHE A 66 13.07 -21.43 12.94
N LEU A 67 13.49 -22.52 12.29
CA LEU A 67 12.83 -23.02 11.09
C LEU A 67 11.42 -23.50 11.46
N VAL A 68 10.42 -23.02 10.73
CA VAL A 68 9.03 -23.50 10.87
C VAL A 68 8.79 -24.62 9.87
N LYS A 69 9.01 -24.34 8.58
CA LYS A 69 8.84 -25.33 7.51
C LYS A 69 9.51 -24.85 6.22
N SER A 70 10.06 -25.80 5.46
CA SER A 70 10.58 -25.58 4.11
C SER A 70 9.54 -26.03 3.07
N TYR A 71 9.46 -25.32 1.96
CA TYR A 71 8.52 -25.57 0.86
C TYR A 71 9.26 -25.55 -0.47
N GLU A 72 8.86 -26.43 -1.37
CA GLU A 72 9.15 -26.27 -2.79
C GLU A 72 8.21 -25.21 -3.37
N VAL A 73 8.80 -24.12 -3.84
CA VAL A 73 8.07 -22.95 -4.36
C VAL A 73 8.48 -22.69 -5.81
N ILE A 74 7.50 -22.18 -6.55
CA ILE A 74 7.63 -21.80 -7.97
C ILE A 74 8.30 -20.44 -8.05
N ASP A 75 7.86 -19.50 -7.21
CA ASP A 75 8.32 -18.11 -7.15
C ASP A 75 8.26 -17.55 -5.72
N LEU A 76 8.66 -16.29 -5.56
CA LEU A 76 8.63 -15.58 -4.28
C LEU A 76 7.19 -15.37 -3.77
N ALA A 77 6.25 -15.07 -4.67
CA ALA A 77 4.85 -14.82 -4.30
C ALA A 77 4.20 -16.07 -3.67
N HIS A 78 4.52 -17.26 -4.17
CA HIS A 78 4.10 -18.52 -3.57
C HIS A 78 4.66 -18.70 -2.15
N LEU A 79 5.92 -18.32 -1.92
CA LEU A 79 6.51 -18.35 -0.58
C LEU A 79 5.87 -17.32 0.37
N GLU A 80 5.60 -16.11 -0.11
CA GLU A 80 4.92 -15.05 0.64
C GLU A 80 3.49 -15.44 1.05
N ALA A 81 2.80 -16.24 0.22
CA ALA A 81 1.51 -16.83 0.56
C ALA A 81 1.62 -17.79 1.75
N TYR A 82 2.63 -18.66 1.77
CA TYR A 82 2.91 -19.50 2.94
C TYR A 82 3.26 -18.67 4.17
N GLU A 83 4.11 -17.65 4.03
CA GLU A 83 4.44 -16.74 5.13
C GLU A 83 3.18 -16.13 5.75
N THR A 84 2.28 -15.64 4.91
CA THR A 84 0.99 -15.06 5.32
C THR A 84 0.11 -16.06 6.09
N LEU A 85 0.07 -17.32 5.65
CA LEU A 85 -0.63 -18.39 6.36
C LEU A 85 -0.05 -18.63 7.76
N TRP A 86 1.28 -18.65 7.88
CA TRP A 86 1.97 -18.86 9.15
C TRP A 86 1.86 -17.66 10.09
N ILE A 87 1.90 -16.43 9.57
CA ILE A 87 1.62 -15.22 10.37
C ILE A 87 0.25 -15.33 11.02
N LYS A 88 -0.78 -15.71 10.26
CA LYS A 88 -2.15 -15.88 10.78
C LYS A 88 -2.24 -17.04 11.77
N LYS A 89 -1.62 -18.19 11.47
CA LYS A 89 -1.66 -19.38 12.31
C LYS A 89 -0.96 -19.18 13.65
N LEU A 90 0.19 -18.52 13.65
CA LEU A 90 1.02 -18.30 14.85
C LEU A 90 0.68 -16.99 15.57
N LYS A 91 -0.28 -16.20 15.06
CA LYS A 91 -0.63 -14.86 15.56
C LYS A 91 0.62 -13.97 15.70
N GLY A 92 1.46 -13.97 14.67
CA GLY A 92 2.72 -13.24 14.69
C GLY A 92 2.53 -11.72 14.77
N CYS A 93 3.49 -11.01 15.37
CA CYS A 93 3.49 -9.56 15.56
C CYS A 93 3.84 -8.77 14.28
N ASN A 94 3.78 -9.41 13.11
CA ASN A 94 4.03 -8.79 11.82
C ASN A 94 3.02 -7.65 11.58
N GLN A 95 3.52 -6.46 11.25
CA GLN A 95 2.67 -5.29 10.99
C GLN A 95 1.90 -5.40 9.66
N ASN A 96 2.51 -6.03 8.65
CA ASN A 96 1.94 -6.19 7.32
C ASN A 96 2.00 -7.66 6.90
N LEU A 97 1.00 -8.10 6.14
CA LEU A 97 1.02 -9.41 5.50
C LEU A 97 1.76 -9.30 4.15
N PRO A 98 2.77 -10.16 3.89
CA PRO A 98 3.53 -10.15 2.64
C PRO A 98 2.65 -10.40 1.42
N PHE A 99 1.74 -11.37 1.52
CA PHE A 99 0.82 -11.72 0.45
C PHE A 99 -0.58 -11.25 0.80
N ALA A 100 -1.11 -10.36 -0.03
CA ALA A 100 -2.50 -9.96 0.01
C ALA A 100 -3.19 -10.44 -1.25
N ILE A 101 -4.21 -11.28 -1.11
CA ILE A 101 -5.15 -11.51 -2.19
C ILE A 101 -5.82 -10.16 -2.44
N LYS A 102 -5.52 -9.53 -3.58
CA LYS A 102 -6.28 -8.36 -4.04
C LYS A 102 -7.73 -8.81 -4.10
N LYS A 103 -8.53 -8.37 -3.12
CA LYS A 103 -9.97 -8.62 -3.17
C LYS A 103 -10.47 -8.07 -4.49
N LEU A 104 -11.02 -8.95 -5.35
CA LEU A 104 -11.93 -8.53 -6.41
C LEU A 104 -12.93 -7.59 -5.73
N ASN A 105 -13.05 -6.35 -6.23
CA ASN A 105 -13.83 -5.26 -5.65
C ASN A 105 -15.07 -5.77 -4.88
N ASP A 106 -14.93 -5.94 -3.56
CA ASP A 106 -16.07 -6.25 -2.70
C ASP A 106 -16.92 -4.98 -2.69
N LYS A 107 -17.93 -4.91 -3.57
CA LYS A 107 -18.93 -3.83 -3.63
C LYS A 107 -19.46 -3.51 -2.22
N ALA A 108 -19.52 -4.52 -1.36
CA ALA A 108 -19.83 -4.45 0.06
C ALA A 108 -18.83 -3.60 0.89
N LEU A 109 -17.51 -3.70 0.64
CA LEU A 109 -16.49 -2.90 1.34
C LEU A 109 -16.57 -1.43 0.93
N TYR A 110 -16.77 -1.16 -0.37
CA TYR A 110 -16.99 0.20 -0.87
C TYR A 110 -18.29 0.81 -0.32
N ALA A 111 -19.35 0.01 -0.23
CA ALA A 111 -20.63 0.44 0.36
C ALA A 111 -20.48 0.75 1.85
N LYS A 112 -19.87 -0.13 2.64
CA LYS A 112 -19.64 0.06 4.08
C LYS A 112 -18.82 1.33 4.39
N ASN A 113 -17.83 1.64 3.56
CA ASN A 113 -16.96 2.80 3.77
C ASN A 113 -17.43 4.07 3.06
N ARG A 114 -18.59 4.05 2.38
CA ARG A 114 -19.10 5.15 1.56
C ARG A 114 -19.28 6.43 2.37
N ASP A 115 -19.96 6.34 3.51
CA ASP A 115 -20.32 7.52 4.30
C ASP A 115 -19.09 8.16 4.96
N SER A 116 -18.16 7.34 5.47
CA SER A 116 -16.89 7.82 6.02
C SER A 116 -16.06 8.56 4.98
N ARG A 117 -16.00 8.05 3.73
CA ARG A 117 -15.31 8.72 2.63
C ARG A 117 -15.98 10.04 2.27
N ILE A 118 -17.31 10.07 2.15
CA ILE A 118 -18.06 11.30 1.83
C ILE A 118 -17.81 12.37 2.91
N LYS A 119 -17.87 12.00 4.20
CA LYS A 119 -17.58 12.91 5.30
C LYS A 119 -16.18 13.50 5.23
N LYS A 120 -15.15 12.65 5.00
CA LYS A 120 -13.77 13.10 4.86
C LYS A 120 -13.58 14.05 3.68
N VAL A 121 -14.15 13.73 2.53
CA VAL A 121 -14.07 14.58 1.33
C VAL A 121 -14.74 15.93 1.57
N ARG A 122 -15.92 15.95 2.21
CA ARG A 122 -16.62 17.20 2.56
C ARG A 122 -15.82 18.04 3.55
N ALA A 123 -15.31 17.43 4.62
CA ALA A 123 -14.49 18.12 5.61
C ALA A 123 -13.24 18.75 4.98
N TYR A 124 -12.57 18.02 4.07
CA TYR A 124 -11.43 18.54 3.33
C TYR A 124 -11.84 19.72 2.42
N ALA A 125 -12.95 19.59 1.68
CA ALA A 125 -13.44 20.63 0.79
C ALA A 125 -13.81 21.92 1.55
N GLU A 126 -14.41 21.80 2.73
CA GLU A 126 -14.78 22.95 3.57
C GLU A 126 -13.54 23.64 4.14
N THR A 127 -12.62 22.86 4.71
CA THR A 127 -11.39 23.40 5.34
C THR A 127 -10.38 23.94 4.34
N ASN A 128 -10.41 23.47 3.09
CA ASN A 128 -9.46 23.87 2.04
C ASN A 128 -10.12 24.67 0.91
N LYS A 129 -11.30 25.26 1.16
CA LYS A 129 -12.13 25.93 0.16
C LYS A 129 -11.37 26.97 -0.67
N ASP A 130 -10.63 27.85 -0.01
CA ASP A 130 -9.86 28.91 -0.66
C ASP A 130 -8.68 28.35 -1.46
N LEU A 131 -8.01 27.34 -0.91
CA LEU A 131 -6.89 26.66 -1.57
C LEU A 131 -7.36 25.92 -2.84
N ILE A 132 -8.55 25.31 -2.79
CA ILE A 132 -9.20 24.67 -3.93
C ILE A 132 -9.61 25.73 -4.97
N ALA A 133 -10.18 26.85 -4.54
CA ALA A 133 -10.58 27.94 -5.43
C ALA A 133 -9.37 28.55 -6.15
N GLN A 134 -8.28 28.80 -5.42
CA GLN A 134 -7.04 29.35 -5.96
C GLN A 134 -6.41 28.39 -6.99
N ARG A 135 -6.30 27.09 -6.66
CA ARG A 135 -5.80 26.07 -7.60
C ARG A 135 -6.69 25.96 -8.84
N THR A 136 -8.00 26.02 -8.66
CA THR A 136 -8.97 25.99 -9.78
C THR A 136 -8.78 27.19 -10.70
N LYS A 137 -8.59 28.39 -10.13
CA LYS A 137 -8.34 29.62 -10.89
C LYS A 137 -7.02 29.53 -11.67
N GLN A 138 -5.94 29.09 -11.03
CA GLN A 138 -4.64 28.90 -11.68
C GLN A 138 -4.72 27.88 -12.82
N TYR A 139 -5.39 26.75 -12.61
CA TYR A 139 -5.59 25.75 -13.65
C TYR A 139 -6.36 26.31 -14.86
N ARG A 140 -7.47 27.04 -14.61
CA ARG A 140 -8.26 27.67 -15.68
C ARG A 140 -7.46 28.72 -16.45
N GLN A 141 -6.61 29.48 -15.76
CA GLN A 141 -5.77 30.49 -16.40
C GLN A 141 -4.69 29.84 -17.28
N LYS A 142 -3.97 28.85 -16.74
CA LYS A 142 -2.90 28.14 -17.47
C LYS A 142 -3.41 27.35 -18.67
N ASN A 143 -4.63 26.81 -18.59
CA ASN A 143 -5.22 25.97 -19.63
C ASN A 143 -6.30 26.70 -20.44
N LYS A 144 -6.37 28.04 -20.38
CA LYS A 144 -7.45 28.83 -20.99
C LYS A 144 -7.64 28.52 -22.47
N ASP A 145 -6.55 28.46 -23.23
CA ASP A 145 -6.59 28.25 -24.68
C ASP A 145 -6.90 26.79 -25.03
N ALA A 146 -6.34 25.83 -24.29
CA ALA A 146 -6.66 24.42 -24.45
C ALA A 146 -8.15 24.12 -24.14
N ILE A 147 -8.70 24.75 -23.09
CA ILE A 147 -10.11 24.65 -22.74
C ILE A 147 -10.98 25.29 -23.83
N LYS A 148 -10.56 26.45 -24.36
CA LYS A 148 -11.28 27.13 -25.45
C LYS A 148 -11.28 26.29 -26.73
N ALA A 149 -10.11 25.79 -27.14
CA ALA A 149 -9.95 24.93 -28.31
C ALA A 149 -10.82 23.67 -28.22
N LYS A 150 -10.84 23.01 -27.05
CA LYS A 150 -11.69 21.84 -26.81
C LYS A 150 -13.18 22.15 -26.84
N LYS A 151 -13.60 23.35 -26.43
CA LYS A 151 -14.99 23.80 -26.51
C LYS A 151 -15.42 24.18 -27.93
N SER A 152 -14.50 24.74 -28.71
CA SER A 152 -14.73 25.10 -30.12
C SER A 152 -14.61 23.92 -31.07
N GLU A 153 -14.06 22.80 -30.62
CA GLU A 153 -14.05 21.54 -31.36
C GLU A 153 -15.49 21.19 -31.74
N SER A 154 -15.72 21.11 -33.04
CA SER A 154 -17.01 20.82 -33.62
C SER A 154 -16.95 19.58 -34.49
N PHE A 155 -18.04 18.83 -34.50
CA PHE A 155 -18.24 17.69 -35.38
C PHE A 155 -19.57 17.84 -36.10
N LEU A 156 -19.65 17.27 -37.29
CA LEU A 156 -20.88 17.22 -38.05
C LEU A 156 -21.78 16.13 -37.44
N CYS A 157 -23.02 16.49 -37.13
CA CYS A 157 -24.02 15.51 -36.75
C CYS A 157 -24.63 14.90 -38.02
N ASP A 158 -25.03 13.63 -37.98
CA ASP A 158 -25.62 12.92 -39.13
C ASP A 158 -26.91 13.59 -39.66
N CYS A 159 -27.56 14.43 -38.84
CA CYS A 159 -28.71 15.25 -39.25
C CYS A 159 -28.34 16.55 -40.00
N GLY A 160 -27.07 16.75 -40.36
CA GLY A 160 -26.57 17.96 -41.03
C GLY A 160 -26.30 19.14 -40.10
N GLY A 161 -26.64 19.04 -38.81
CA GLY A 161 -26.38 20.08 -37.82
C GLY A 161 -24.91 20.12 -37.38
N ARG A 162 -24.38 21.31 -37.10
CA ARG A 162 -23.02 21.49 -36.58
C ARG A 162 -23.04 21.45 -35.05
N TRP A 163 -22.32 20.50 -34.45
CA TRP A 163 -22.27 20.31 -33.00
C TRP A 163 -20.93 20.76 -32.45
N SER A 164 -20.90 21.50 -31.33
CA SER A 164 -19.64 21.80 -30.63
C SER A 164 -19.70 21.35 -29.18
N LYS A 165 -18.57 20.87 -28.64
CA LYS A 165 -18.52 20.38 -27.25
C LYS A 165 -18.84 21.46 -26.20
N GLY A 166 -18.79 22.73 -26.58
CA GLY A 166 -19.16 23.87 -25.74
C GLY A 166 -20.65 24.18 -25.68
N HIS A 167 -21.43 23.80 -26.69
CA HIS A 167 -22.86 24.06 -26.78
C HIS A 167 -23.57 22.72 -26.88
N GLY A 168 -24.17 22.24 -25.79
CA GLY A 168 -24.80 20.91 -25.72
C GLY A 168 -26.04 20.71 -26.59
N LYS A 169 -26.21 21.48 -27.67
CA LYS A 169 -27.31 21.39 -28.64
C LYS A 169 -26.77 21.64 -30.07
N PRO A 170 -27.24 20.90 -31.10
CA PRO A 170 -26.89 21.15 -32.49
C PRO A 170 -27.37 22.53 -32.95
N ARG A 171 -26.60 23.20 -33.81
CA ARG A 171 -27.07 24.37 -34.56
C ARG A 171 -27.34 23.95 -36.00
N HIS A 172 -28.54 24.30 -36.48
CA HIS A 172 -28.95 24.20 -37.88
C HIS A 172 -28.96 25.62 -38.45
N ASP A 173 -28.48 25.77 -39.68
CA ASP A 173 -28.56 27.03 -40.44
C ASP A 173 -29.94 27.21 -41.06
#